data_AF-A0A952DWB4-F1
#
_entry.id   AF-A0A952DWB4-F1
#
_cell.length_a   1.000
_cell.length_b   1.000
_cell.length_c   1.000
_cell.angle_alpha   90.00
_cell.angle_beta   90.00
_cell.angle_gamma   90.00
#
_symmetry.space_group_name_H-M   'P 1'
#
loop_
_entity.id
_entity.type
_entity.pdbx_description
1 polymer ?
#
loop_
_entity_poly.entity_id
_entity_poly.type
_entity_poly.pdbx_seq_one_letter_code
_entity_poly.pdbx_strand_id
1 'polypeptide(L)'
;MEDTVVTHSAKITKRRSYLAMIVALLLVGSFSVGFLAGSYYPKVLGRQTSQPALPLVPPDPTPDEPLRKYSIQNLQSYPFQVSEITIERVLERNTAYTSYVFSYKTLGKKMSGQLNIPVTATEKEAPVIVMVRGYVDAEEFHTGSGTSPVASEFAKAGYITVAPDFLGFGNSDQPGPGWESRFEKPVNVIELIQSLRLHNSLTFKDATFKMNPNKMGIWAHSNGGQIAITTLEAIGEPIPLAVWAPVTAPFPYSVLYYSDEMDDGGAGMRSALAGFEQVYNVQEYSLTQHLNRLRSPVQLHQGTADDAVPKKWSDEFVKKIKAENDRRTFEQERLIAQQTQLENERKAAIAATASAVPSPVLIAASPSSSAATQLAASQDGSSSARILSENVLTRDNLASVNTSIRVEDAYFKPIDITYYVYQGGNHFMRPGWEEAVSRDVSFFAKHLNVR
;
A
#
# COMPACT_ATOMS: atom_id res chain seq x y z
N MET A 1 70.25 12.46 59.64
CA MET A 1 69.87 11.09 59.22
C MET A 1 68.60 11.22 58.41
N GLU A 2 68.74 11.67 57.18
CA GLU A 2 67.64 11.81 56.20
C GLU A 2 68.25 11.31 54.90
N ASP A 3 67.99 10.04 54.55
CA ASP A 3 68.20 9.48 53.21
C ASP A 3 67.87 7.98 53.21
N THR A 4 66.58 7.59 53.36
CA THR A 4 66.18 6.18 53.08
C THR A 4 64.69 5.94 52.81
N VAL A 5 63.91 6.87 52.24
CA VAL A 5 62.47 6.61 51.99
C VAL A 5 62.02 6.78 50.51
N VAL A 6 62.85 7.32 49.61
CA VAL A 6 62.38 7.65 48.25
C VAL A 6 62.50 6.51 47.23
N THR A 7 63.19 5.40 47.53
CA THR A 7 63.48 4.37 46.51
C THR A 7 62.44 3.24 46.37
N HIS A 8 61.43 3.15 47.25
CA HIS A 8 60.45 2.05 47.20
C HIS A 8 59.17 2.37 46.40
N SER A 9 58.78 3.65 46.28
CA SER A 9 57.54 4.06 45.59
C SER A 9 57.67 3.98 44.05
N ALA A 10 58.83 4.34 43.49
CA ALA A 10 59.03 4.34 42.03
C ALA A 10 59.06 2.93 41.38
N LYS A 11 59.41 1.88 42.14
CA LYS A 11 59.44 0.49 41.63
C LYS A 11 58.05 -0.16 41.53
N ILE A 12 57.08 0.28 42.35
CA ILE A 12 55.72 -0.28 42.36
C ILE A 12 54.90 0.30 41.20
N THR A 13 55.09 1.57 40.86
CA THR A 13 54.39 2.26 39.76
C THR A 13 54.82 1.74 38.38
N LYS A 14 56.11 1.43 38.18
CA LYS A 14 56.60 0.84 36.92
C LYS A 14 56.04 -0.56 36.65
N ARG A 15 55.92 -1.42 37.68
CA ARG A 15 55.37 -2.78 37.54
C ARG A 15 53.89 -2.81 37.17
N ARG A 16 53.09 -1.85 37.65
CA ARG A 16 51.66 -1.71 37.27
C ARG A 16 51.47 -1.27 35.81
N SER A 17 52.36 -0.43 35.27
CA SER A 17 52.29 -0.01 33.86
C SER A 17 52.66 -1.14 32.87
N TYR A 18 53.63 -1.98 33.23
CA TYR A 18 54.03 -3.13 32.39
C TYR A 18 52.94 -4.20 32.33
N LEU A 19 52.25 -4.47 33.44
CA LEU A 19 51.16 -5.44 33.49
C LEU A 19 49.95 -4.96 32.68
N ALA A 20 49.61 -3.67 32.73
CA ALA A 20 48.54 -3.08 31.92
C ALA A 20 48.85 -3.14 30.41
N MET A 21 50.11 -2.93 30.02
CA MET A 21 50.53 -3.02 28.61
C MET A 21 50.53 -4.46 28.08
N ILE A 22 50.89 -5.45 28.90
CA ILE A 22 50.82 -6.88 28.53
C ILE A 22 49.36 -7.34 28.36
N VAL A 23 48.45 -6.90 29.24
CA VAL A 23 47.01 -7.21 29.12
C VAL A 23 46.41 -6.56 27.87
N ALA A 24 46.78 -5.31 27.55
CA ALA A 24 46.35 -4.64 26.32
C ALA A 24 46.85 -5.35 25.05
N LEU A 25 48.10 -5.82 25.02
CA LEU A 25 48.65 -6.59 23.90
C LEU A 25 47.98 -7.97 23.73
N LEU A 26 47.61 -8.63 24.83
CA LEU A 26 46.87 -9.90 24.79
C LEU A 26 45.43 -9.72 24.27
N LEU A 27 44.77 -8.60 24.58
CA LEU A 27 43.42 -8.27 24.07
C LEU A 27 43.42 -7.91 22.58
N VAL A 28 44.44 -7.19 22.09
CA VAL A 28 44.59 -6.88 20.66
C VAL A 28 44.97 -8.13 19.85
N GLY A 29 45.78 -9.03 20.42
CA GLY A 29 46.13 -10.31 19.80
C GLY A 29 44.93 -11.26 19.66
N SER A 30 44.05 -11.32 20.66
CA SER A 30 42.86 -12.18 20.63
C SER A 30 41.75 -11.65 19.72
N PHE A 31 41.64 -10.33 19.53
CA PHE A 31 40.75 -9.73 18.52
C PHE A 31 41.21 -10.02 17.07
N SER A 32 42.52 -10.03 16.84
CA SER A 32 43.11 -10.25 15.50
C SER A 32 42.99 -11.72 15.03
N VAL A 33 43.11 -12.68 15.96
CA VAL A 33 42.92 -14.11 15.66
C VAL A 33 41.44 -14.45 15.41
N GLY A 34 40.51 -13.83 16.15
CA GLY A 34 39.06 -13.98 15.94
C GLY A 34 38.58 -13.44 14.59
N PHE A 35 39.13 -12.30 14.15
CA PHE A 35 38.79 -11.68 12.85
C PHE A 35 39.30 -12.51 11.66
N LEU A 36 40.50 -13.09 11.76
CA LEU A 36 41.07 -13.95 10.71
C LEU A 36 40.35 -15.32 10.65
N ALA A 37 39.99 -15.92 11.78
CA ALA A 37 39.23 -17.18 11.83
C ALA A 37 37.79 -17.02 11.28
N GLY A 38 37.12 -15.90 11.58
CA GLY A 38 35.78 -15.59 11.06
C GLY A 38 35.72 -15.36 9.54
N SER A 39 36.82 -14.88 8.94
CA SER A 39 36.90 -14.64 7.49
C SER A 39 37.14 -15.92 6.64
N TYR A 40 37.62 -17.01 7.25
CA TYR A 40 37.92 -18.27 6.56
C TYR A 40 36.83 -19.35 6.73
N TYR A 41 35.93 -19.19 7.69
CA TYR A 41 34.86 -20.17 7.98
C TYR A 41 33.75 -20.32 6.92
N PRO A 42 33.45 -19.37 6.01
CA PRO A 42 32.40 -19.58 5.00
C PRO A 42 32.79 -20.51 3.85
N LYS A 43 34.05 -20.98 3.77
CA LYS A 43 34.55 -21.76 2.61
C LYS A 43 34.58 -23.29 2.82
N VAL A 44 34.25 -23.80 4.01
CA VAL A 44 34.41 -25.24 4.34
C VAL A 44 33.08 -25.97 4.63
N LEU A 45 31.94 -25.28 4.73
CA LEU A 45 30.62 -25.91 4.78
C LEU A 45 29.86 -25.57 3.50
N GLY A 46 29.72 -26.59 2.67
CA GLY A 46 29.40 -26.49 1.25
C GLY A 46 28.03 -25.90 0.96
N ARG A 47 27.97 -25.29 -0.22
CA ARG A 47 26.86 -25.36 -1.20
C ARG A 47 25.74 -26.31 -0.74
N GLN A 48 24.74 -25.76 -0.04
CA GLN A 48 23.41 -26.34 -0.12
C GLN A 48 22.79 -25.86 -1.42
N THR A 49 22.52 -26.85 -2.26
CA THR A 49 21.79 -26.76 -3.51
C THR A 49 20.49 -26.00 -3.34
N SER A 50 20.35 -24.90 -4.07
CA SER A 50 19.09 -24.21 -4.27
C SER A 50 18.09 -25.15 -4.95
N GLN A 51 17.24 -25.80 -4.14
CA GLN A 51 16.01 -26.42 -4.64
C GLN A 51 15.06 -25.31 -5.12
N PRO A 52 14.31 -25.53 -6.21
CA PRO A 52 13.24 -24.61 -6.61
C PRO A 52 12.22 -24.54 -5.48
N ALA A 53 11.94 -23.34 -4.96
CA ALA A 53 10.88 -23.13 -4.00
C ALA A 53 9.54 -23.49 -4.67
N LEU A 54 8.86 -24.50 -4.13
CA LEU A 54 7.46 -24.76 -4.45
C LEU A 54 6.65 -23.49 -4.11
N PRO A 55 5.61 -23.15 -4.89
CA PRO A 55 4.76 -22.02 -4.58
C PRO A 55 4.17 -22.22 -3.18
N LEU A 56 4.53 -21.33 -2.25
CA LEU A 56 3.96 -21.28 -0.91
C LEU A 56 2.47 -20.99 -1.04
N VAL A 57 1.65 -22.03 -0.92
CA VAL A 57 0.27 -21.88 -0.45
C VAL A 57 0.39 -21.25 0.94
N PRO A 58 -0.18 -20.06 1.21
CA PRO A 58 -0.18 -19.51 2.56
C PRO A 58 -0.81 -20.57 3.49
N PRO A 59 -0.15 -20.97 4.58
CA PRO A 59 -0.79 -21.86 5.54
C PRO A 59 -2.09 -21.21 6.02
N ASP A 60 -3.15 -22.00 6.18
CA ASP A 60 -4.33 -21.56 6.91
C ASP A 60 -3.86 -20.98 8.26
N PRO A 61 -4.44 -19.85 8.73
CA PRO A 61 -4.03 -19.25 9.99
C PRO A 61 -4.13 -20.28 11.10
N THR A 62 -2.97 -20.63 11.68
CA THR A 62 -2.95 -21.37 12.94
C THR A 62 -3.68 -20.51 13.99
N PRO A 63 -4.50 -21.12 14.87
CA PRO A 63 -5.20 -20.39 15.93
C PRO A 63 -4.32 -19.50 16.84
N ASP A 64 -2.99 -19.66 16.77
CA ASP A 64 -1.99 -18.94 17.58
C ASP A 64 -1.54 -17.58 16.98
N GLU A 65 -2.06 -17.16 15.82
CA GLU A 65 -1.61 -15.92 15.12
C GLU A 65 -2.76 -14.99 14.68
N PRO A 66 -3.60 -14.50 15.61
CA PRO A 66 -4.82 -13.74 15.29
C PRO A 66 -4.60 -12.47 14.47
N LEU A 67 -3.40 -11.85 14.50
CA LEU A 67 -3.11 -10.63 13.75
C LEU A 67 -2.65 -10.90 12.32
N ARG A 68 -2.32 -12.15 11.96
CA ARG A 68 -1.85 -12.52 10.61
C ARG A 68 -2.86 -12.13 9.53
N LYS A 69 -4.16 -12.10 9.84
CA LYS A 69 -5.23 -11.60 8.94
C LYS A 69 -4.97 -10.16 8.44
N TYR A 70 -4.21 -9.36 9.18
CA TYR A 70 -3.92 -7.96 8.86
C TYR A 70 -2.55 -7.72 8.23
N SER A 71 -1.77 -8.76 7.92
CA SER A 71 -0.58 -8.56 7.09
C SER A 71 -0.99 -7.97 5.73
N ILE A 72 -0.16 -7.10 5.16
CA ILE A 72 -0.48 -6.40 3.90
C ILE A 72 -0.69 -7.40 2.76
N GLN A 73 -0.02 -8.55 2.82
CA GLN A 73 -0.24 -9.66 1.91
C GLN A 73 -1.63 -10.29 2.09
N ASN A 74 -2.03 -10.62 3.31
CA ASN A 74 -3.33 -11.25 3.57
C ASN A 74 -4.51 -10.30 3.36
N LEU A 75 -4.29 -8.98 3.46
CA LEU A 75 -5.28 -7.98 3.10
C LEU A 75 -5.72 -8.06 1.62
N GLN A 76 -4.97 -8.72 0.72
CA GLN A 76 -5.40 -8.91 -0.68
C GLN A 76 -6.63 -9.80 -0.82
N SER A 77 -6.74 -10.79 0.05
CA SER A 77 -7.83 -11.77 0.05
C SER A 77 -8.72 -11.64 1.28
N TYR A 78 -8.59 -10.53 2.01
CA TYR A 78 -9.37 -10.28 3.21
C TYR A 78 -10.85 -10.08 2.82
N PRO A 79 -11.80 -10.73 3.53
CA PRO A 79 -13.22 -10.63 3.23
C PRO A 79 -13.79 -9.31 3.76
N PHE A 80 -13.45 -8.20 3.12
CA PHE A 80 -13.94 -6.87 3.47
C PHE A 80 -15.47 -6.81 3.45
N GLN A 81 -16.05 -6.15 4.43
CA GLN A 81 -17.49 -5.99 4.57
C GLN A 81 -17.90 -4.57 4.20
N VAL A 82 -18.92 -4.45 3.36
CA VAL A 82 -19.58 -3.18 3.05
C VAL A 82 -20.78 -2.96 3.96
N SER A 83 -21.08 -1.71 4.26
CA SER A 83 -22.25 -1.34 5.07
C SER A 83 -22.94 -0.10 4.51
N GLU A 84 -24.12 0.21 5.06
CA GLU A 84 -24.79 1.49 4.81
C GLU A 84 -24.00 2.63 5.47
N ILE A 85 -24.02 3.80 4.81
CA ILE A 85 -23.48 5.05 5.34
C ILE A 85 -24.64 5.94 5.74
N THR A 86 -24.75 6.22 7.03
CA THR A 86 -25.88 6.97 7.59
C THR A 86 -25.44 8.38 7.99
N ILE A 87 -26.19 9.40 7.56
CA ILE A 87 -26.03 10.76 8.06
C ILE A 87 -26.78 10.87 9.39
N GLU A 88 -26.07 11.09 10.48
CA GLU A 88 -26.61 11.05 11.85
C GLU A 88 -27.19 12.41 12.25
N ARG A 89 -26.41 13.47 12.07
CA ARG A 89 -26.81 14.83 12.44
C ARG A 89 -26.01 15.88 11.69
N VAL A 90 -26.55 17.09 11.64
CA VAL A 90 -25.79 18.26 11.21
C VAL A 90 -24.76 18.60 12.28
N LEU A 91 -23.52 18.85 11.84
CA LEU A 91 -22.44 19.36 12.68
C LEU A 91 -22.36 20.89 12.56
N GLU A 92 -22.33 21.40 11.33
CA GLU A 92 -22.21 22.83 11.04
C GLU A 92 -22.84 23.15 9.68
N ARG A 93 -23.39 24.36 9.52
CA ARG A 93 -23.87 24.87 8.23
C ARG A 93 -23.09 26.12 7.85
N ASN A 94 -22.62 26.17 6.61
CA ASN A 94 -22.14 27.39 5.99
C ASN A 94 -22.75 27.56 4.58
N THR A 95 -22.39 28.63 3.88
CA THR A 95 -22.99 28.98 2.58
C THR A 95 -22.50 28.12 1.42
N ALA A 96 -21.36 27.45 1.54
CA ALA A 96 -20.76 26.65 0.47
C ALA A 96 -21.04 25.14 0.63
N TYR A 97 -21.11 24.65 1.87
CA TYR A 97 -21.33 23.25 2.19
C TYR A 97 -22.00 23.11 3.58
N THR A 98 -22.52 21.91 3.86
CA THR A 98 -22.96 21.53 5.20
C THR A 98 -22.10 20.39 5.72
N SER A 99 -21.64 20.50 6.97
CA SER A 99 -20.95 19.44 7.69
C SER A 99 -21.95 18.60 8.47
N TYR A 100 -21.74 17.29 8.44
CA TYR A 100 -22.53 16.30 9.14
C TYR A 100 -21.61 15.36 9.93
N VAL A 101 -22.17 14.76 10.96
CA VAL A 101 -21.64 13.49 11.49
C VAL A 101 -22.28 12.37 10.67
N PHE A 102 -21.47 11.47 10.16
CA PHE A 102 -21.92 10.22 9.56
C PHE A 102 -21.49 9.03 10.40
N SER A 103 -22.08 7.86 10.15
CA SER A 103 -21.57 6.59 10.64
C SER A 103 -21.68 5.49 9.59
N TYR A 104 -20.86 4.46 9.75
CA TYR A 104 -20.91 3.21 8.98
C TYR A 104 -20.41 2.06 9.87
N LYS A 105 -20.50 0.83 9.38
CA LYS A 105 -19.91 -0.34 10.05
C LYS A 105 -18.63 -0.78 9.37
N THR A 106 -17.62 -1.07 10.18
CA THR A 106 -16.37 -1.71 9.78
C THR A 106 -15.95 -2.70 10.85
N LEU A 107 -15.47 -3.89 10.45
CA LEU A 107 -15.13 -4.98 11.38
C LEU A 107 -16.28 -5.33 12.34
N GLY A 108 -17.52 -5.20 11.87
CA GLY A 108 -18.74 -5.38 12.68
C GLY A 108 -19.03 -4.29 13.71
N LYS A 109 -18.17 -3.26 13.82
CA LYS A 109 -18.25 -2.16 14.80
C LYS A 109 -18.74 -0.87 14.13
N LYS A 110 -19.43 0.00 14.87
CA LYS A 110 -19.82 1.33 14.42
C LYS A 110 -18.60 2.25 14.42
N MET A 111 -18.39 2.94 13.31
CA MET A 111 -17.42 4.03 13.20
C MET A 111 -18.13 5.31 12.76
N SER A 112 -17.90 6.40 13.49
CA SER A 112 -18.36 7.74 13.13
C SER A 112 -17.33 8.50 12.31
N GLY A 113 -17.74 9.63 11.76
CA GLY A 113 -16.83 10.57 11.10
C GLY A 113 -17.50 11.87 10.70
N GLN A 114 -16.71 12.77 10.10
CA GLN A 114 -17.19 14.01 9.50
C GLN A 114 -17.44 13.83 8.01
N LEU A 115 -18.59 14.30 7.55
CA LEU A 115 -18.95 14.41 6.15
C LEU A 115 -19.15 15.90 5.81
N ASN A 116 -18.49 16.41 4.77
CA ASN A 116 -18.83 17.73 4.23
C ASN A 116 -19.49 17.54 2.86
N ILE A 117 -20.70 18.09 2.70
CA ILE A 117 -21.47 17.99 1.46
C ILE A 117 -21.62 19.39 0.86
N PRO A 118 -21.05 19.65 -0.33
CA PRO A 118 -21.27 20.90 -1.05
C PRO A 118 -22.74 21.13 -1.34
N VAL A 119 -23.21 22.38 -1.28
CA VAL A 119 -24.63 22.72 -1.56
C VAL A 119 -25.07 22.30 -2.97
N THR A 120 -24.13 22.18 -3.92
CA THR A 120 -24.39 21.75 -5.29
C THR A 120 -24.65 20.24 -5.44
N ALA A 121 -24.37 19.45 -4.40
CA ALA A 121 -24.48 17.99 -4.46
C ALA A 121 -25.93 17.48 -4.52
N THR A 122 -26.93 18.33 -4.25
CA THR A 122 -28.35 17.98 -4.45
C THR A 122 -28.71 17.91 -5.94
N GLU A 123 -28.04 18.71 -6.77
CA GLU A 123 -28.32 18.82 -8.20
C GLU A 123 -27.39 17.94 -9.04
N LYS A 124 -26.08 17.98 -8.73
CA LYS A 124 -25.00 17.35 -9.49
C LYS A 124 -24.29 16.30 -8.65
N GLU A 125 -23.85 15.21 -9.28
CA GLU A 125 -22.97 14.26 -8.60
C GLU A 125 -21.64 14.94 -8.24
N ALA A 126 -21.26 14.87 -6.97
CA ALA A 126 -19.98 15.39 -6.49
C ALA A 126 -18.92 14.27 -6.41
N PRO A 127 -17.66 14.52 -6.83
CA PRO A 127 -16.54 13.62 -6.54
C PRO A 127 -16.30 13.50 -5.03
N VAL A 128 -15.62 12.42 -4.62
CA VAL A 128 -15.42 12.08 -3.21
C VAL A 128 -13.93 12.12 -2.84
N ILE A 129 -13.58 12.76 -1.73
CA ILE A 129 -12.25 12.70 -1.13
C ILE A 129 -12.35 12.00 0.23
N VAL A 130 -11.73 10.84 0.36
CA VAL A 130 -11.58 10.15 1.65
C VAL A 130 -10.40 10.75 2.40
N MET A 131 -10.60 11.09 3.67
CA MET A 131 -9.70 11.94 4.45
C MET A 131 -9.11 11.13 5.60
N VAL A 132 -7.80 10.85 5.55
CA VAL A 132 -7.12 10.00 6.53
C VAL A 132 -6.22 10.84 7.44
N ARG A 133 -6.69 11.08 8.67
CA ARG A 133 -6.01 11.96 9.63
C ARG A 133 -4.73 11.37 10.22
N GLY A 134 -3.88 12.26 10.73
CA GLY A 134 -2.75 11.94 11.60
C GLY A 134 -3.16 11.45 13.00
N TYR A 135 -2.15 11.18 13.83
CA TYR A 135 -2.37 10.91 15.24
C TYR A 135 -2.94 12.16 15.92
N VAL A 136 -3.88 11.94 16.84
CA VAL A 136 -4.49 12.93 17.72
C VAL A 136 -4.73 12.19 19.03
N ASP A 137 -4.50 12.84 20.16
CA ASP A 137 -4.82 12.28 21.46
C ASP A 137 -6.34 12.01 21.57
N ALA A 138 -6.72 10.89 22.19
CA ALA A 138 -8.13 10.48 22.26
C ALA A 138 -8.97 11.40 23.16
N GLU A 139 -8.37 11.99 24.20
CA GLU A 139 -9.04 12.87 25.16
C GLU A 139 -9.31 14.26 24.54
N GLU A 140 -8.42 14.70 23.65
CA GLU A 140 -8.55 16.00 22.94
C GLU A 140 -9.35 15.90 21.64
N PHE A 141 -9.62 14.68 21.18
CA PHE A 141 -10.23 14.47 19.87
C PHE A 141 -11.70 14.90 19.82
N HIS A 142 -12.03 15.69 18.80
CA HIS A 142 -13.40 15.87 18.33
C HIS A 142 -13.52 15.48 16.85
N THR A 143 -14.72 15.06 16.42
CA THR A 143 -14.99 14.73 15.01
C THR A 143 -14.49 15.85 14.08
N GLY A 144 -13.68 15.46 13.08
CA GLY A 144 -13.02 16.39 12.15
C GLY A 144 -11.62 16.88 12.56
N SER A 145 -11.12 16.50 13.74
CA SER A 145 -9.75 16.85 14.17
C SER A 145 -8.71 16.32 13.20
N GLY A 146 -7.77 17.19 12.79
CA GLY A 146 -6.70 16.86 11.85
C GLY A 146 -7.08 16.89 10.37
N THR A 147 -8.35 17.11 10.00
CA THR A 147 -8.80 17.17 8.60
C THR A 147 -9.60 18.42 8.26
N SER A 148 -10.32 19.00 9.23
CA SER A 148 -11.31 20.08 8.99
C SER A 148 -10.83 21.24 8.10
N PRO A 149 -9.63 21.81 8.28
CA PRO A 149 -9.19 22.94 7.45
C PRO A 149 -9.09 22.59 5.96
N VAL A 150 -8.48 21.45 5.62
CA VAL A 150 -8.34 21.02 4.22
C VAL A 150 -9.67 20.48 3.67
N ALA A 151 -10.43 19.78 4.50
CA ALA A 151 -11.75 19.28 4.14
C ALA A 151 -12.72 20.42 3.77
N SER A 152 -12.62 21.57 4.45
CA SER A 152 -13.37 22.77 4.08
C SER A 152 -13.03 23.27 2.68
N GLU A 153 -11.75 23.27 2.29
CA GLU A 153 -11.33 23.79 0.99
C GLU A 153 -11.75 22.86 -0.16
N PHE A 154 -11.67 21.54 0.05
CA PHE A 154 -12.25 20.57 -0.88
C PHE A 154 -13.78 20.69 -0.98
N ALA A 155 -14.49 20.88 0.12
CA ALA A 155 -15.93 21.07 0.09
C ALA A 155 -16.33 22.34 -0.68
N LYS A 156 -15.62 23.45 -0.49
CA LYS A 156 -15.79 24.68 -1.28
C LYS A 156 -15.50 24.47 -2.77
N ALA A 157 -14.56 23.60 -3.09
CA ALA A 157 -14.23 23.22 -4.47
C ALA A 157 -15.20 22.18 -5.09
N GLY A 158 -16.28 21.80 -4.38
CA GLY A 158 -17.33 20.93 -4.92
C GLY A 158 -17.12 19.43 -4.69
N TYR A 159 -16.17 19.05 -3.82
CA TYR A 159 -15.96 17.65 -3.42
C TYR A 159 -16.77 17.31 -2.16
N ILE A 160 -17.33 16.10 -2.11
CA ILE A 160 -17.76 15.52 -0.84
C ILE A 160 -16.53 15.00 -0.10
N THR A 161 -16.30 15.44 1.13
CA THR A 161 -15.18 14.94 1.94
C THR A 161 -15.67 13.99 3.02
N VAL A 162 -15.05 12.83 3.16
CA VAL A 162 -15.42 11.78 4.11
C VAL A 162 -14.25 11.48 5.03
N ALA A 163 -14.31 11.91 6.29
CA ALA A 163 -13.25 11.76 7.28
C ALA A 163 -13.68 10.84 8.44
N PRO A 164 -13.28 9.55 8.47
CA PRO A 164 -13.57 8.68 9.60
C PRO A 164 -12.84 9.14 10.87
N ASP A 165 -13.50 9.00 12.02
CA ASP A 165 -12.90 9.32 13.33
C ASP A 165 -11.84 8.28 13.74
N PHE A 166 -11.93 7.05 13.23
CA PHE A 166 -11.31 5.81 13.70
C PHE A 166 -11.91 5.24 14.99
N LEU A 167 -11.82 3.92 15.15
CA LEU A 167 -12.28 3.22 16.36
C LEU A 167 -11.53 3.77 17.59
N GLY A 168 -12.27 3.97 18.69
CA GLY A 168 -11.77 4.58 19.92
C GLY A 168 -11.81 6.11 19.95
N PHE A 169 -12.33 6.75 18.90
CA PHE A 169 -12.42 8.20 18.79
C PHE A 169 -13.84 8.66 18.43
N GLY A 170 -14.19 9.88 18.86
CA GLY A 170 -15.49 10.48 18.58
C GLY A 170 -16.63 9.61 19.11
N ASN A 171 -17.60 9.30 18.25
CA ASN A 171 -18.71 8.41 18.58
C ASN A 171 -18.51 6.99 18.00
N SER A 172 -17.27 6.60 17.70
CA SER A 172 -16.92 5.27 17.22
C SER A 172 -16.78 4.27 18.37
N ASP A 173 -17.09 3.02 18.10
CA ASP A 173 -16.84 1.91 19.02
C ASP A 173 -15.33 1.73 19.29
N GLN A 174 -14.99 0.97 20.33
CA GLN A 174 -13.61 0.71 20.74
C GLN A 174 -12.84 -0.20 19.75
N PRO A 175 -11.54 0.04 19.50
CA PRO A 175 -10.72 -0.81 18.66
C PRO A 175 -10.40 -2.14 19.34
N GLY A 176 -9.82 -3.07 18.58
CA GLY A 176 -9.17 -4.24 19.17
C GLY A 176 -7.97 -3.84 20.07
N PRO A 177 -7.57 -4.67 21.03
CA PRO A 177 -6.51 -4.33 21.98
C PRO A 177 -5.12 -4.29 21.32
N GLY A 178 -4.21 -3.53 21.93
CA GLY A 178 -2.79 -3.51 21.55
C GLY A 178 -2.56 -3.25 20.06
N TRP A 179 -1.80 -4.13 19.41
CA TRP A 179 -1.46 -4.01 17.99
C TRP A 179 -2.65 -4.14 17.04
N GLU A 180 -3.75 -4.79 17.45
CA GLU A 180 -4.94 -4.92 16.60
C GLU A 180 -5.47 -3.53 16.24
N SER A 181 -5.57 -2.60 17.20
CA SER A 181 -6.01 -1.22 16.97
C SER A 181 -5.25 -0.49 15.85
N ARG A 182 -3.97 -0.82 15.64
CA ARG A 182 -3.13 -0.24 14.58
C ARG A 182 -3.45 -0.88 13.23
N PHE A 183 -3.57 -2.20 13.19
CA PHE A 183 -3.73 -2.96 11.97
C PHE A 183 -5.19 -3.00 11.46
N GLU A 184 -6.16 -2.66 12.30
CA GLU A 184 -7.56 -2.43 11.90
C GLU A 184 -7.71 -1.17 11.01
N LYS A 185 -6.85 -0.15 11.15
CA LYS A 185 -7.03 1.15 10.47
C LYS A 185 -7.06 1.06 8.94
N PRO A 186 -6.14 0.35 8.26
CA PRO A 186 -6.25 0.14 6.82
C PRO A 186 -7.56 -0.54 6.42
N VAL A 187 -8.02 -1.53 7.20
CA VAL A 187 -9.31 -2.22 6.96
C VAL A 187 -10.49 -1.24 7.09
N ASN A 188 -10.47 -0.37 8.10
CA ASN A 188 -11.52 0.64 8.27
C ASN A 188 -11.64 1.55 7.03
N VAL A 189 -10.50 2.01 6.49
CA VAL A 189 -10.50 2.86 5.28
C VAL A 189 -10.94 2.07 4.05
N ILE A 190 -10.52 0.81 3.89
CA ILE A 190 -10.91 -0.04 2.76
C ILE A 190 -12.42 -0.29 2.77
N GLU A 191 -12.99 -0.68 3.92
CA GLU A 191 -14.42 -0.93 4.05
C GLU A 191 -15.24 0.35 3.85
N LEU A 192 -14.71 1.52 4.25
CA LEU A 192 -15.33 2.81 3.93
C LEU A 192 -15.35 3.08 2.43
N ILE A 193 -14.21 2.90 1.74
CA ILE A 193 -14.09 3.08 0.28
C ILE A 193 -15.08 2.16 -0.45
N GLN A 194 -15.14 0.89 -0.07
CA GLN A 194 -16.04 -0.08 -0.70
C GLN A 194 -17.52 0.23 -0.40
N SER A 195 -17.83 0.67 0.82
CA SER A 195 -19.19 1.11 1.19
C SER A 195 -19.61 2.34 0.37
N LEU A 196 -18.74 3.36 0.25
CA LEU A 196 -19.00 4.54 -0.58
C LEU A 196 -19.22 4.18 -2.05
N ARG A 197 -18.55 3.16 -2.59
CA ARG A 197 -18.75 2.70 -3.98
C ARG A 197 -20.10 2.04 -4.21
N LEU A 198 -20.65 1.40 -3.19
CA LEU A 198 -21.97 0.80 -3.27
C LEU A 198 -23.09 1.86 -3.24
N HIS A 199 -22.83 3.02 -2.62
CA HIS A 199 -23.81 4.08 -2.40
C HIS A 199 -23.48 5.33 -3.22
N ASN A 200 -24.18 5.55 -4.33
CA ASN A 200 -24.03 6.75 -5.15
C ASN A 200 -24.89 7.95 -4.67
N SER A 201 -25.59 7.80 -3.55
CA SER A 201 -26.34 8.88 -2.93
C SER A 201 -26.44 8.70 -1.42
N LEU A 202 -26.61 9.81 -0.70
CA LEU A 202 -26.93 9.83 0.74
C LEU A 202 -28.21 10.62 0.94
N THR A 203 -29.07 10.16 1.83
CA THR A 203 -30.29 10.86 2.18
C THR A 203 -30.24 11.32 3.63
N PHE A 204 -30.64 12.56 3.88
CA PHE A 204 -30.84 13.09 5.23
C PHE A 204 -32.11 13.93 5.25
N LYS A 205 -33.12 13.45 5.99
CA LYS A 205 -34.48 14.01 5.96
C LYS A 205 -35.00 14.00 4.51
N ASP A 206 -35.50 15.13 4.02
CA ASP A 206 -36.08 15.28 2.68
C ASP A 206 -35.04 15.61 1.59
N ALA A 207 -33.75 15.64 1.93
CA ALA A 207 -32.66 15.95 1.00
C ALA A 207 -31.89 14.69 0.60
N THR A 208 -31.70 14.50 -0.70
CA THR A 208 -30.81 13.48 -1.27
C THR A 208 -29.61 14.15 -1.93
N PHE A 209 -28.42 13.72 -1.55
CA PHE A 209 -27.14 14.20 -2.07
C PHE A 209 -26.58 13.15 -3.02
N LYS A 210 -26.16 13.59 -4.21
CA LYS A 210 -25.60 12.74 -5.26
C LYS A 210 -24.08 12.72 -5.15
N MET A 211 -23.49 11.54 -5.13
CA MET A 211 -22.04 11.36 -5.12
C MET A 211 -21.60 10.48 -6.28
N ASN A 212 -20.38 10.71 -6.77
CA ASN A 212 -19.75 9.88 -7.78
C ASN A 212 -18.54 9.16 -7.17
N PRO A 213 -18.71 7.95 -6.60
CA PRO A 213 -17.61 7.22 -5.98
C PRO A 213 -16.63 6.62 -6.99
N ASN A 214 -16.92 6.66 -8.30
CA ASN A 214 -15.94 6.37 -9.35
C ASN A 214 -14.94 7.52 -9.54
N LYS A 215 -15.27 8.72 -9.06
CA LYS A 215 -14.39 9.89 -8.98
C LYS A 215 -13.95 10.09 -7.54
N MET A 216 -13.15 9.16 -7.05
CA MET A 216 -12.67 9.13 -5.66
C MET A 216 -11.16 9.37 -5.57
N GLY A 217 -10.76 10.25 -4.65
CA GLY A 217 -9.37 10.44 -4.24
C GLY A 217 -9.19 10.23 -2.73
N ILE A 218 -7.95 10.16 -2.28
CA ILE A 218 -7.57 10.11 -0.86
C ILE A 218 -6.67 11.29 -0.56
N TRP A 219 -6.96 12.02 0.51
CA TRP A 219 -6.00 12.91 1.12
C TRP A 219 -5.64 12.41 2.51
N ALA A 220 -4.37 12.51 2.87
CA ALA A 220 -3.86 11.99 4.13
C ALA A 220 -2.76 12.89 4.72
N HIS A 221 -2.61 12.86 6.05
CA HIS A 221 -1.61 13.67 6.75
C HIS A 221 -0.90 12.87 7.85
N SER A 222 0.40 13.08 8.03
CA SER A 222 1.17 12.50 9.14
C SER A 222 1.06 10.96 9.18
N ASN A 223 0.72 10.36 10.33
CA ASN A 223 0.42 8.93 10.46
C ASN A 223 -0.74 8.46 9.54
N GLY A 224 -1.64 9.35 9.14
CA GLY A 224 -2.66 9.06 8.13
C GLY A 224 -2.06 8.72 6.78
N GLY A 225 -0.90 9.30 6.44
CA GLY A 225 -0.14 8.95 5.23
C GLY A 225 0.32 7.50 5.24
N GLN A 226 0.80 6.99 6.38
CA GLN A 226 1.11 5.56 6.54
C GLN A 226 -0.13 4.70 6.28
N ILE A 227 -1.25 5.03 6.92
CA ILE A 227 -2.49 4.26 6.81
C ILE A 227 -2.97 4.25 5.35
N ALA A 228 -3.00 5.41 4.69
CA ALA A 228 -3.43 5.54 3.31
C ALA A 228 -2.54 4.77 2.33
N ILE A 229 -1.21 4.83 2.50
CA ILE A 229 -0.27 4.07 1.66
C ILE A 229 -0.47 2.56 1.87
N THR A 230 -0.57 2.10 3.11
CA THR A 230 -0.83 0.68 3.41
C THR A 230 -2.19 0.22 2.86
N THR A 231 -3.24 1.04 2.96
CA THR A 231 -4.54 0.80 2.33
C THR A 231 -4.39 0.61 0.82
N LEU A 232 -3.63 1.46 0.14
CA LEU A 232 -3.44 1.40 -1.31
C LEU A 232 -2.55 0.23 -1.75
N GLU A 233 -1.51 -0.11 -0.97
CA GLU A 233 -0.74 -1.34 -1.16
C GLU A 233 -1.65 -2.58 -1.01
N ALA A 234 -2.54 -2.59 -0.02
CA ALA A 234 -3.48 -3.66 0.26
C ALA A 234 -4.44 -3.90 -0.91
N ILE A 235 -5.17 -2.87 -1.37
CA ILE A 235 -6.19 -3.02 -2.43
C ILE A 235 -5.60 -3.03 -3.85
N GLY A 236 -4.39 -2.47 -4.05
CA GLY A 236 -3.72 -2.47 -5.35
C GLY A 236 -4.47 -1.65 -6.42
N GLU A 237 -5.25 -0.65 -6.02
CA GLU A 237 -6.05 0.18 -6.91
C GLU A 237 -5.42 1.56 -7.15
N PRO A 238 -5.58 2.16 -8.34
CA PRO A 238 -4.95 3.43 -8.70
C PRO A 238 -5.73 4.67 -8.22
N ILE A 239 -6.15 4.70 -6.95
CA ILE A 239 -6.88 5.83 -6.36
C ILE A 239 -5.89 6.99 -6.11
N PRO A 240 -6.09 8.21 -6.66
CA PRO A 240 -5.15 9.32 -6.47
C PRO A 240 -4.96 9.69 -5.01
N LEU A 241 -3.70 9.87 -4.60
CA LEU A 241 -3.31 10.17 -3.22
C LEU A 241 -2.61 11.53 -3.13
N ALA A 242 -3.19 12.49 -2.42
CA ALA A 242 -2.48 13.66 -1.91
C ALA A 242 -2.05 13.39 -0.47
N VAL A 243 -0.78 13.60 -0.12
CA VAL A 243 -0.27 13.23 1.19
C VAL A 243 0.69 14.27 1.75
N TRP A 244 0.42 14.70 2.99
CA TRP A 244 1.13 15.77 3.66
C TRP A 244 1.94 15.23 4.84
N ALA A 245 3.23 15.58 4.90
CA ALA A 245 4.16 15.17 5.94
C ALA A 245 4.01 13.68 6.34
N PRO A 246 3.97 12.72 5.42
CA PRO A 246 3.62 11.34 5.76
C PRO A 246 4.66 10.65 6.63
N VAL A 247 4.20 9.89 7.61
CA VAL A 247 5.04 8.88 8.29
C VAL A 247 5.32 7.76 7.28
N THR A 248 6.42 7.83 6.55
CA THR A 248 6.86 6.80 5.59
C THR A 248 7.98 5.91 6.12
N ALA A 249 8.40 6.13 7.37
CA ALA A 249 9.27 5.21 8.08
C ALA A 249 8.63 3.81 8.18
N PRO A 250 9.41 2.73 7.97
CA PRO A 250 8.88 1.38 8.06
C PRO A 250 8.51 1.03 9.51
N PHE A 251 7.52 0.15 9.68
CA PHE A 251 7.25 -0.50 10.96
C PHE A 251 8.38 -1.52 11.24
N PRO A 252 8.90 -1.63 12.47
CA PRO A 252 8.46 -0.98 13.70
C PRO A 252 9.14 0.36 14.03
N TYR A 253 10.11 0.79 13.23
CA TYR A 253 10.82 2.05 13.50
C TYR A 253 9.88 3.26 13.58
N SER A 254 8.84 3.32 12.74
CA SER A 254 7.86 4.42 12.75
C SER A 254 7.10 4.60 14.06
N VAL A 255 7.00 3.57 14.91
CA VAL A 255 6.37 3.71 16.23
C VAL A 255 7.40 3.93 17.33
N LEU A 256 8.60 3.33 17.20
CA LEU A 256 9.68 3.51 18.15
C LEU A 256 10.27 4.93 18.11
N TYR A 257 10.20 5.58 16.96
CA TYR A 257 10.68 6.96 16.79
C TYR A 257 10.04 7.93 17.79
N TYR A 258 8.75 7.76 18.09
CA TYR A 258 7.99 8.59 19.02
C TYR A 258 8.05 8.09 20.48
N SER A 259 8.81 7.04 20.75
CA SER A 259 8.79 6.40 22.07
C SER A 259 9.48 7.21 23.17
N ASP A 260 10.38 8.13 22.79
CA ASP A 260 11.06 9.04 23.72
C ASP A 260 10.13 10.14 24.27
N GLU A 261 8.98 10.38 23.62
CA GLU A 261 7.96 11.35 24.05
C GLU A 261 6.95 10.75 25.05
N MET A 262 7.00 9.44 25.27
CA MET A 262 6.10 8.74 26.20
C MET A 262 6.56 8.88 27.65
N ASP A 263 5.62 8.96 28.60
CA ASP A 263 5.91 9.09 30.04
C ASP A 263 6.84 8.00 30.60
N ASP A 264 6.74 6.78 30.06
CA ASP A 264 7.56 5.63 30.46
C ASP A 264 8.87 5.50 29.65
N GLY A 265 9.20 6.52 28.86
CA GLY A 265 10.33 6.52 27.92
C GLY A 265 10.24 5.38 26.90
N GLY A 266 9.03 4.92 26.57
CA GLY A 266 8.78 3.92 25.54
C GLY A 266 8.93 2.47 26.02
N ALA A 267 9.05 2.21 27.32
CA ALA A 267 9.29 0.87 27.85
C ALA A 267 8.17 -0.12 27.50
N GLY A 268 6.91 0.28 27.66
CA GLY A 268 5.73 -0.50 27.30
C GLY A 268 5.65 -0.74 25.79
N MET A 269 5.94 0.27 24.97
CA MET A 269 5.97 0.16 23.52
C MET A 269 7.02 -0.87 23.05
N ARG A 270 8.24 -0.80 23.61
CA ARG A 270 9.31 -1.77 23.32
C ARG A 270 8.96 -3.18 23.79
N SER A 271 8.34 -3.32 24.96
CA SER A 271 7.90 -4.63 25.48
C SER A 271 6.81 -5.25 24.60
N ALA A 272 5.80 -4.46 24.21
CA ALA A 272 4.73 -4.90 23.31
C ALA A 272 5.27 -5.28 21.92
N LEU A 273 6.26 -4.56 21.41
CA LEU A 273 6.93 -4.91 20.16
C LEU A 273 7.73 -6.21 20.28
N ALA A 274 8.50 -6.38 21.36
CA ALA A 274 9.26 -7.60 21.60
C ALA A 274 8.34 -8.83 21.68
N GLY A 275 7.16 -8.71 22.29
CA GLY A 275 6.15 -9.77 22.29
C GLY A 275 5.57 -10.03 20.90
N PHE A 276 5.37 -8.99 20.09
CA PHE A 276 4.89 -9.13 18.71
C PHE A 276 5.91 -9.85 17.80
N GLU A 277 7.20 -9.49 17.90
CA GLU A 277 8.29 -10.09 17.11
C GLU A 277 8.56 -11.57 17.44
N GLN A 278 8.09 -12.06 18.59
CA GLN A 278 8.16 -13.49 18.92
C GLN A 278 7.21 -14.35 18.08
N VAL A 279 6.13 -13.74 17.57
CA VAL A 279 5.05 -14.45 16.86
C VAL A 279 4.99 -14.04 15.40
N TYR A 280 5.25 -12.78 15.09
CA TYR A 280 5.04 -12.21 13.76
C TYR A 280 6.30 -11.63 13.16
N ASN A 281 6.44 -11.78 11.84
CA ASN A 281 7.40 -11.02 11.07
C ASN A 281 6.89 -9.59 10.85
N VAL A 282 7.50 -8.61 11.52
CA VAL A 282 7.14 -7.18 11.42
C VAL A 282 7.15 -6.64 9.99
N GLN A 283 7.95 -7.21 9.09
CA GLN A 283 8.00 -6.77 7.70
C GLN A 283 6.67 -7.01 6.96
N GLU A 284 5.89 -8.02 7.37
CA GLU A 284 4.58 -8.30 6.78
C GLU A 284 3.53 -7.21 7.07
N TYR A 285 3.81 -6.31 8.01
CA TYR A 285 2.95 -5.21 8.45
C TYR A 285 3.57 -3.83 8.15
N SER A 286 4.74 -3.81 7.52
CA SER A 286 5.45 -2.57 7.24
C SER A 286 5.15 -2.06 5.84
N LEU A 287 4.81 -0.77 5.75
CA LEU A 287 4.77 -0.05 4.49
C LEU A 287 6.15 -0.10 3.79
N THR A 288 6.15 0.11 2.47
CA THR A 288 7.31 -0.01 1.57
C THR A 288 7.80 -1.43 1.23
N GLN A 289 7.30 -2.47 1.89
CA GLN A 289 7.57 -3.86 1.48
C GLN A 289 6.76 -4.29 0.26
N HIS A 290 5.73 -3.50 -0.09
CA HIS A 290 4.77 -3.81 -1.14
C HIS A 290 4.62 -2.66 -2.15
N LEU A 291 5.67 -1.86 -2.37
CA LEU A 291 5.64 -0.74 -3.31
C LEU A 291 5.30 -1.19 -4.74
N ASN A 292 5.60 -2.42 -5.11
CA ASN A 292 5.19 -3.02 -6.38
C ASN A 292 3.67 -3.09 -6.58
N ARG A 293 2.90 -3.01 -5.49
CA ARG A 293 1.43 -3.00 -5.49
C ARG A 293 0.83 -1.61 -5.44
N LEU A 294 1.61 -0.59 -5.05
CA LEU A 294 1.15 0.80 -5.03
C LEU A 294 0.99 1.31 -6.47
N ARG A 295 -0.26 1.46 -6.93
CA ARG A 295 -0.60 1.87 -8.30
C ARG A 295 -1.14 3.29 -8.40
N SER A 296 -1.32 3.97 -7.27
CA SER A 296 -1.85 5.32 -7.18
C SER A 296 -0.89 6.37 -7.73
N PRO A 297 -1.37 7.39 -8.46
CA PRO A 297 -0.63 8.63 -8.59
C PRO A 297 -0.54 9.30 -7.21
N VAL A 298 0.64 9.82 -6.86
CA VAL A 298 0.94 10.38 -5.54
C VAL A 298 1.43 11.82 -5.65
N GLN A 299 0.80 12.72 -4.91
CA GLN A 299 1.30 14.07 -4.66
C GLN A 299 1.72 14.18 -3.19
N LEU A 300 3.02 14.38 -2.95
CA LEU A 300 3.60 14.44 -1.61
C LEU A 300 4.01 15.88 -1.26
N HIS A 301 3.70 16.31 -0.04
CA HIS A 301 4.04 17.63 0.50
C HIS A 301 4.86 17.50 1.79
N GLN A 302 5.98 18.21 1.89
CA GLN A 302 6.83 18.22 3.09
C GLN A 302 7.34 19.62 3.44
N GLY A 303 7.19 20.01 4.70
CA GLY A 303 7.83 21.21 5.25
C GLY A 303 9.27 20.90 5.68
N THR A 304 10.22 21.82 5.46
CA THR A 304 11.61 21.64 5.90
C THR A 304 11.85 21.92 7.37
N ALA A 305 10.90 22.58 8.04
CA ALA A 305 10.90 22.86 9.48
C ALA A 305 9.85 22.00 10.22
N ASP A 306 9.45 20.89 9.63
CA ASP A 306 8.62 19.87 10.28
C ASP A 306 9.45 19.14 11.34
N ASP A 307 9.03 19.27 12.59
CA ASP A 307 9.63 18.67 13.77
C ASP A 307 9.02 17.31 14.14
N ALA A 308 7.81 17.00 13.65
CA ALA A 308 7.10 15.77 13.95
C ALA A 308 7.41 14.63 12.95
N VAL A 309 7.62 14.98 11.68
CA VAL A 309 7.95 14.01 10.63
C VAL A 309 9.20 14.45 9.89
N PRO A 310 10.34 13.77 10.10
CA PRO A 310 11.58 14.13 9.43
C PRO A 310 11.45 14.07 7.91
N LYS A 311 11.81 15.17 7.24
CA LYS A 311 11.85 15.25 5.77
C LYS A 311 12.58 14.08 5.10
N LYS A 312 13.59 13.53 5.76
CA LYS A 312 14.35 12.37 5.28
C LYS A 312 13.44 11.17 4.97
N TRP A 313 12.36 10.96 5.72
CA TRP A 313 11.41 9.86 5.46
C TRP A 313 10.71 10.06 4.11
N SER A 314 10.23 11.26 3.83
CA SER A 314 9.66 11.63 2.53
C SER A 314 10.67 11.50 1.39
N ASP A 315 11.92 11.95 1.59
CA ASP A 315 13.00 11.82 0.60
C ASP A 315 13.31 10.35 0.27
N GLU A 316 13.42 9.50 1.30
CA GLU A 316 13.68 8.06 1.13
C GLU A 316 12.51 7.34 0.47
N PHE A 317 11.27 7.70 0.82
CA PHE A 317 10.09 7.14 0.17
C PHE A 317 10.06 7.46 -1.32
N VAL A 318 10.25 8.73 -1.70
CA VAL A 318 10.31 9.14 -3.11
C VAL A 318 11.43 8.41 -3.86
N LYS A 319 12.59 8.23 -3.22
CA LYS A 319 13.70 7.45 -3.79
C LYS A 319 13.29 5.99 -4.04
N LYS A 320 12.61 5.34 -3.08
CA LYS A 320 12.13 3.97 -3.23
C LYS A 320 11.08 3.83 -4.33
N ILE A 321 10.16 4.78 -4.47
CA ILE A 321 9.17 4.80 -5.56
C ILE A 321 9.87 4.93 -6.93
N LYS A 322 10.87 5.80 -7.05
CA LYS A 322 11.65 5.93 -8.29
C LYS A 322 12.36 4.63 -8.66
N ALA A 323 13.02 3.99 -7.70
CA ALA A 323 13.67 2.69 -7.92
C ALA A 323 12.67 1.59 -8.32
N GLU A 324 11.47 1.58 -7.71
CA GLU A 324 10.40 0.67 -8.10
C GLU A 324 9.85 0.99 -9.49
N ASN A 325 9.72 2.26 -9.88
CA ASN A 325 9.35 2.66 -11.24
C ASN A 325 10.39 2.23 -12.27
N ASP A 326 11.68 2.30 -11.96
CA ASP A 326 12.76 1.78 -12.83
C ASP A 326 12.61 0.26 -13.01
N ARG A 327 12.37 -0.47 -11.91
CA ARG A 327 12.10 -1.92 -11.96
C ARG A 327 10.88 -2.22 -12.84
N ARG A 328 9.77 -1.50 -12.66
CA ARG A 328 8.55 -1.66 -13.45
C ARG A 328 8.79 -1.45 -14.94
N THR A 329 9.53 -0.41 -15.29
CA THR A 329 9.90 -0.10 -16.68
C THR A 329 10.74 -1.23 -17.28
N PHE A 330 11.77 -1.67 -16.56
CA PHE A 330 12.62 -2.78 -16.99
C PHE A 330 11.82 -4.08 -17.20
N GLU A 331 10.93 -4.43 -16.26
CA GLU A 331 10.08 -5.62 -16.37
C GLU A 331 9.11 -5.52 -17.55
N GLN A 332 8.54 -4.34 -17.80
CA GLN A 332 7.68 -4.09 -18.94
C GLN A 332 8.43 -4.29 -20.27
N GLU A 333 9.62 -3.70 -20.40
CA GLU A 333 10.48 -3.86 -21.59
C GLU A 333 10.88 -5.32 -21.80
N ARG A 334 11.24 -6.04 -20.72
CA ARG A 334 11.58 -7.47 -20.78
C ARG A 334 10.40 -8.30 -21.30
N LEU A 335 9.19 -8.04 -20.81
CA LEU A 335 7.99 -8.76 -21.24
C LEU A 335 7.64 -8.47 -22.71
N ILE A 336 7.78 -7.21 -23.16
CA ILE A 336 7.60 -6.84 -24.57
C ILE A 336 8.58 -7.59 -25.47
N ALA A 337 9.87 -7.64 -25.08
CA ALA A 337 10.89 -8.35 -25.82
C ALA A 337 10.59 -9.86 -25.92
N GLN A 338 10.18 -10.48 -24.81
CA GLN A 338 9.81 -11.89 -24.77
C GLN A 338 8.59 -12.19 -25.65
N GLN A 339 7.56 -11.35 -25.62
CA GLN A 339 6.38 -11.51 -26.47
C GLN A 339 6.74 -11.35 -27.95
N THR A 340 7.56 -10.36 -28.30
CA THR A 340 8.03 -10.15 -29.67
C THR A 340 8.82 -11.36 -30.19
N GLN A 341 9.67 -11.95 -29.35
CA GLN A 341 10.41 -13.16 -29.70
C GLN A 341 9.48 -14.34 -29.96
N LEU A 342 8.52 -14.60 -29.06
CA LEU A 342 7.53 -15.68 -29.21
C LEU A 342 6.67 -15.52 -30.47
N GLU A 343 6.28 -14.28 -30.80
CA GLU A 343 5.54 -13.99 -32.04
C GLU A 343 6.38 -14.28 -33.29
N ASN A 344 7.67 -13.93 -33.28
CA ASN A 344 8.59 -14.22 -34.38
C ASN A 344 8.81 -15.74 -34.54
N GLU A 345 9.01 -16.46 -33.45
CA GLU A 345 9.12 -17.92 -33.44
C GLU A 345 7.84 -18.60 -33.96
N ARG A 346 6.66 -18.11 -33.55
CA ARG A 346 5.37 -18.59 -34.05
C ARG A 346 5.21 -18.34 -35.55
N LYS A 347 5.56 -17.16 -36.05
CA LYS A 347 5.53 -16.83 -37.49
C LYS A 347 6.47 -17.74 -38.29
N ALA A 348 7.68 -17.98 -37.78
CA ALA A 348 8.64 -18.88 -38.40
C ALA A 348 8.14 -20.34 -38.44
N ALA A 349 7.54 -20.82 -37.34
CA ALA A 349 6.97 -22.17 -37.29
C ALA A 349 5.80 -22.35 -38.28
N ILE A 350 4.89 -21.38 -38.38
CA ILE A 350 3.79 -21.40 -39.36
C ILE A 350 4.34 -21.43 -40.79
N ALA A 351 5.35 -20.61 -41.09
CA ALA A 351 5.99 -20.59 -42.41
C ALA A 351 6.67 -21.93 -42.74
N ALA A 352 7.31 -22.57 -41.76
CA ALA A 352 7.92 -23.88 -41.92
C ALA A 352 6.88 -24.99 -42.17
N THR A 353 5.75 -24.99 -41.45
CA THR A 353 4.65 -25.95 -41.66
C THR A 353 3.97 -25.77 -43.01
N ALA A 354 3.73 -24.52 -43.44
CA ALA A 354 3.17 -24.22 -44.76
C ALA A 354 4.08 -24.70 -45.90
N SER A 355 5.40 -24.67 -45.69
CA SER A 355 6.39 -25.15 -46.66
C SER A 355 6.56 -26.68 -46.68
N ALA A 356 6.04 -27.39 -45.66
CA ALA A 356 6.18 -28.83 -45.49
C ALA A 356 4.96 -29.63 -45.96
N VAL A 357 3.89 -28.98 -46.44
CA VAL A 357 2.72 -29.67 -47.02
C VAL A 357 3.07 -30.19 -48.42
N PRO A 358 3.12 -31.51 -48.67
CA PRO A 358 3.35 -32.03 -50.01
C PRO A 358 2.19 -31.62 -50.93
N SER A 359 2.49 -31.27 -52.18
CA SER A 359 1.46 -31.00 -53.19
C SER A 359 0.46 -32.16 -53.26
N PRO A 360 -0.85 -31.90 -53.41
CA PRO A 360 -1.81 -32.98 -53.53
C PRO A 360 -1.45 -33.81 -54.77
N VAL A 361 -1.21 -35.10 -54.57
CA VAL A 361 -1.14 -36.08 -55.66
C VAL A 361 -2.50 -36.02 -56.36
N LEU A 362 -2.53 -35.45 -57.56
CA LEU A 362 -3.69 -35.47 -58.45
C LEU A 362 -3.97 -36.93 -58.83
N ILE A 363 -4.89 -37.57 -58.13
CA ILE A 363 -5.52 -38.80 -58.63
C ILE A 363 -6.55 -38.36 -59.67
N ALA A 364 -6.22 -38.59 -60.94
CA ALA A 364 -7.11 -38.34 -62.07
C ALA A 364 -8.38 -39.20 -61.94
N ALA A 365 -9.54 -38.54 -61.86
CA ALA A 365 -10.83 -39.20 -61.94
C ALA A 365 -11.22 -39.39 -63.43
N SER A 366 -11.45 -40.65 -63.82
CA SER A 366 -12.11 -41.01 -65.08
C SER A 366 -13.63 -40.81 -64.98
N PRO A 367 -14.35 -40.48 -66.08
CA PRO A 367 -15.79 -40.25 -66.02
C PRO A 367 -16.58 -41.52 -66.35
N SER A 368 -17.48 -41.95 -65.47
CA SER A 368 -18.62 -42.79 -65.88
C SER A 368 -19.83 -42.69 -64.93
N SER A 369 -20.89 -42.10 -65.49
CA SER A 369 -22.32 -42.47 -65.43
C SER A 369 -23.05 -42.74 -64.10
N SER A 370 -24.10 -41.91 -63.92
CA SER A 370 -25.48 -42.24 -63.51
C SER A 370 -25.75 -42.96 -62.18
N ALA A 371 -26.47 -42.30 -61.27
CA ALA A 371 -27.93 -42.43 -61.12
C ALA A 371 -28.39 -41.75 -59.82
N ALA A 372 -29.65 -41.30 -59.84
CA ALA A 372 -30.34 -40.53 -58.82
C ALA A 372 -30.43 -41.24 -57.45
N THR A 373 -30.60 -40.46 -56.37
CA THR A 373 -31.87 -40.39 -55.60
C THR A 373 -31.77 -39.31 -54.50
N GLN A 374 -32.90 -38.61 -54.34
CA GLN A 374 -33.21 -37.53 -53.40
C GLN A 374 -33.02 -37.89 -51.92
N LEU A 375 -32.76 -36.88 -51.10
CA LEU A 375 -33.46 -36.51 -49.83
C LEU A 375 -32.62 -35.38 -49.20
N ALA A 376 -33.00 -34.11 -49.28
CA ALA A 376 -34.15 -33.41 -48.69
C ALA A 376 -33.64 -32.45 -47.60
N ALA A 377 -34.00 -31.17 -47.77
CA ALA A 377 -34.22 -30.13 -46.76
C ALA A 377 -33.08 -29.83 -45.76
N SER A 378 -32.76 -28.59 -45.39
CA SER A 378 -33.25 -27.26 -45.70
C SER A 378 -32.36 -26.31 -44.91
N GLN A 379 -31.95 -25.22 -45.56
CA GLN A 379 -31.73 -23.89 -44.99
C GLN A 379 -31.02 -23.79 -43.63
N ASP A 380 -29.82 -23.22 -43.65
CA ASP A 380 -29.52 -22.23 -42.62
C ASP A 380 -28.81 -21.03 -43.23
N GLY A 381 -29.49 -19.90 -43.08
CA GLY A 381 -28.99 -18.58 -43.36
C GLY A 381 -29.73 -17.65 -42.42
N SER A 382 -29.07 -17.17 -41.38
CA SER A 382 -29.20 -15.79 -40.92
C SER A 382 -28.24 -15.49 -39.77
N SER A 383 -27.86 -14.22 -39.76
CA SER A 383 -27.08 -13.52 -38.77
C SER A 383 -27.77 -13.47 -37.39
N SER A 384 -26.92 -13.28 -36.37
CA SER A 384 -27.18 -12.61 -35.10
C SER A 384 -27.57 -13.47 -33.87
N ALA A 385 -26.90 -13.12 -32.77
CA ALA A 385 -27.17 -13.44 -31.36
C ALA A 385 -26.75 -14.82 -30.83
N ARG A 386 -25.68 -14.84 -30.03
CA ARG A 386 -25.65 -15.60 -28.76
C ARG A 386 -24.54 -15.08 -27.82
N ILE A 387 -25.01 -14.45 -26.76
CA ILE A 387 -24.30 -14.09 -25.53
C ILE A 387 -24.58 -15.21 -24.51
N LEU A 388 -23.54 -15.61 -23.75
CA LEU A 388 -23.53 -16.55 -22.59
C LEU A 388 -23.82 -18.02 -22.98
N SER A 389 -23.19 -19.08 -22.47
CA SER A 389 -22.43 -19.44 -21.26
C SER A 389 -21.60 -20.69 -21.64
N GLU A 390 -20.44 -21.05 -21.08
CA GLU A 390 -20.23 -21.65 -19.75
C GLU A 390 -18.71 -21.87 -19.59
N ASN A 391 -18.10 -21.32 -18.54
CA ASN A 391 -16.81 -21.75 -18.03
C ASN A 391 -17.07 -22.88 -17.02
N VAL A 392 -16.95 -24.13 -17.46
CA VAL A 392 -16.89 -25.28 -16.55
C VAL A 392 -15.42 -25.48 -16.16
N LEU A 393 -15.08 -25.02 -14.95
CA LEU A 393 -13.75 -25.18 -14.35
C LEU A 393 -13.61 -26.59 -13.77
N THR A 394 -12.79 -27.44 -14.40
CA THR A 394 -12.35 -28.73 -13.82
C THR A 394 -10.91 -28.62 -13.27
N ARG A 395 -10.60 -29.45 -12.27
CA ARG A 395 -9.30 -29.49 -11.54
C ARG A 395 -8.07 -29.74 -12.43
N ASP A 396 -8.25 -30.20 -13.66
CA ASP A 396 -7.15 -30.51 -14.58
C ASP A 396 -6.58 -29.28 -15.32
N ASN A 397 -7.21 -28.10 -15.21
CA ASN A 397 -6.69 -26.84 -15.78
C ASN A 397 -5.64 -26.12 -14.92
N LEU A 398 -5.22 -26.69 -13.79
CA LEU A 398 -4.21 -26.09 -12.90
C LEU A 398 -2.76 -26.40 -13.31
N ALA A 399 -2.52 -27.31 -14.26
CA ALA A 399 -1.16 -27.66 -14.72
C ALA A 399 -0.69 -26.85 -15.96
N SER A 400 -1.50 -25.90 -16.45
CA SER A 400 -1.09 -25.00 -17.54
C SER A 400 -1.59 -23.57 -17.33
N VAL A 401 -1.42 -23.05 -16.12
CA VAL A 401 -1.33 -21.59 -15.92
C VAL A 401 -0.01 -21.13 -16.55
N ASN A 402 0.01 -21.12 -17.88
CA ASN A 402 0.86 -20.22 -18.63
C ASN A 402 0.38 -18.85 -18.19
N THR A 403 1.11 -18.24 -17.26
CA THR A 403 0.86 -16.90 -16.74
C THR A 403 1.05 -15.97 -17.92
N SER A 404 -0.03 -15.76 -18.68
CA SER A 404 -0.12 -14.69 -19.66
C SER A 404 -0.27 -13.38 -18.89
N ILE A 405 0.78 -13.04 -18.15
CA ILE A 405 1.02 -11.67 -17.69
C ILE A 405 0.99 -10.84 -18.97
N ARG A 406 -0.06 -10.03 -19.13
CA ARG A 406 -0.15 -9.16 -20.30
C ARG A 406 0.85 -8.04 -20.06
N VAL A 407 1.55 -7.60 -21.10
CA VAL A 407 2.41 -6.40 -21.04
C VAL A 407 1.64 -5.17 -20.53
N GLU A 408 0.32 -5.18 -20.73
CA GLU A 408 -0.65 -4.17 -20.30
C GLU A 408 -1.05 -4.28 -18.82
N ASP A 409 -0.54 -5.28 -18.08
CA ASP A 409 -0.84 -5.45 -16.68
C ASP A 409 -0.40 -4.21 -15.92
N ALA A 410 -1.38 -3.52 -15.36
CA ALA A 410 -1.21 -2.22 -14.72
C ALA A 410 -0.29 -2.24 -13.48
N TYR A 411 0.24 -3.41 -13.10
CA TYR A 411 1.28 -3.60 -12.10
C TYR A 411 2.68 -3.18 -12.57
N PHE A 412 2.96 -3.22 -13.88
CA PHE A 412 4.25 -2.78 -14.43
C PHE A 412 4.23 -1.34 -14.93
N LYS A 413 3.13 -0.61 -14.73
CA LYS A 413 3.07 0.81 -15.07
C LYS A 413 3.76 1.63 -13.99
N PRO A 414 4.77 2.47 -14.34
CA PRO A 414 5.31 3.44 -13.40
C PRO A 414 4.20 4.35 -12.85
N ILE A 415 4.24 4.65 -11.55
CA ILE A 415 3.31 5.62 -10.96
C ILE A 415 3.86 7.02 -11.06
N ASP A 416 2.94 7.97 -11.26
CA ASP A 416 3.22 9.39 -11.17
C ASP A 416 3.46 9.76 -9.70
N ILE A 417 4.64 10.30 -9.37
CA ILE A 417 4.94 10.83 -8.05
C ILE A 417 5.50 12.24 -8.18
N THR A 418 4.78 13.20 -7.59
CA THR A 418 5.23 14.59 -7.49
C THR A 418 5.53 14.91 -6.03
N TYR A 419 6.68 15.54 -5.78
CA TYR A 419 7.14 15.86 -4.43
C TYR A 419 7.43 17.35 -4.28
N TYR A 420 6.64 18.02 -3.44
CA TYR A 420 6.78 19.43 -3.11
C TYR A 420 7.41 19.62 -1.73
N VAL A 421 8.43 20.47 -1.69
CA VAL A 421 9.16 20.81 -0.46
C VAL A 421 8.96 22.31 -0.17
N TYR A 422 8.48 22.62 1.03
CA TYR A 422 8.18 23.98 1.48
C TYR A 422 9.27 24.46 2.43
N GLN A 423 10.10 25.40 1.97
CA GLN A 423 11.19 25.97 2.76
C GLN A 423 10.64 26.74 3.96
N GLY A 424 11.11 26.40 5.16
CA GLY A 424 10.58 26.92 6.43
C GLY A 424 9.18 26.42 6.78
N GLY A 425 8.58 25.56 5.95
CA GLY A 425 7.27 24.96 6.19
C GLY A 425 7.28 24.05 7.42
N ASN A 426 6.29 24.19 8.29
CA ASN A 426 6.08 23.29 9.42
C ASN A 426 5.31 22.01 9.01
N HIS A 427 4.89 21.22 10.01
CA HIS A 427 4.12 19.99 9.82
C HIS A 427 2.80 20.15 9.03
N PHE A 428 2.23 21.35 9.01
CA PHE A 428 1.01 21.72 8.27
C PHE A 428 1.32 22.56 7.04
N MET A 429 2.55 22.48 6.55
CA MET A 429 3.11 23.22 5.42
C MET A 429 3.20 24.73 5.60
N ARG A 430 2.87 25.33 6.76
CA ARG A 430 2.90 26.80 6.95
C ARG A 430 4.34 27.32 7.01
N PRO A 431 4.71 28.39 6.26
CA PRO A 431 3.84 29.35 5.57
C PRO A 431 3.33 29.00 4.14
N GLY A 432 3.52 27.80 3.62
CA GLY A 432 3.04 27.34 2.30
C GLY A 432 1.70 26.57 2.29
N TRP A 433 0.82 26.76 3.27
CA TRP A 433 -0.43 26.00 3.39
C TRP A 433 -1.37 26.24 2.20
N GLU A 434 -1.57 27.50 1.81
CA GLU A 434 -2.47 27.89 0.71
C GLU A 434 -2.03 27.28 -0.62
N GLU A 435 -0.72 27.29 -0.88
CA GLU A 435 -0.14 26.70 -2.08
C GLU A 435 -0.32 25.17 -2.09
N ALA A 436 -0.14 24.51 -0.94
CA ALA A 436 -0.35 23.07 -0.80
C ALA A 436 -1.81 22.67 -1.09
N VAL A 437 -2.78 23.38 -0.50
CA VAL A 437 -4.20 23.12 -0.77
C VAL A 437 -4.54 23.37 -2.24
N SER A 438 -4.06 24.47 -2.83
CA SER A 438 -4.32 24.77 -4.25
C SER A 438 -3.76 23.69 -5.18
N ARG A 439 -2.60 23.11 -4.85
CA ARG A 439 -2.02 21.97 -5.57
C ARG A 439 -2.88 20.74 -5.43
N ASP A 440 -3.41 20.44 -4.24
CA ASP A 440 -4.28 19.27 -4.01
C ASP A 440 -5.59 19.36 -4.81
N VAL A 441 -6.24 20.53 -4.81
CA VAL A 441 -7.46 20.74 -5.61
C VAL A 441 -7.17 20.51 -7.09
N SER A 442 -6.06 21.07 -7.60
CA SER A 442 -5.65 20.90 -9.01
C SER A 442 -5.31 19.44 -9.34
N PHE A 443 -4.64 18.75 -8.40
CA PHE A 443 -4.29 17.34 -8.53
C PHE A 443 -5.54 16.46 -8.63
N PHE A 444 -6.49 16.60 -7.70
CA PHE A 444 -7.73 15.84 -7.77
C PHE A 444 -8.59 16.22 -8.99
N ALA A 445 -8.62 17.50 -9.39
CA ALA A 445 -9.31 17.92 -10.60
C ALA A 445 -8.80 17.18 -11.85
N LYS A 446 -7.48 17.15 -12.01
CA LYS A 446 -6.79 16.42 -13.09
C LYS A 446 -7.08 14.91 -13.03
N HIS A 447 -6.83 14.28 -11.88
CA HIS A 447 -6.84 12.81 -11.80
C HIS A 447 -8.26 12.21 -11.70
N LEU A 448 -9.26 12.99 -11.28
CA LEU A 448 -10.66 12.57 -11.22
C LEU A 448 -11.48 13.04 -12.43
N ASN A 449 -10.85 13.75 -13.38
CA ASN A 449 -11.51 14.36 -14.54
C ASN A 449 -12.74 15.18 -14.12
N VAL A 450 -12.54 16.10 -13.18
CA VAL A 450 -13.55 17.10 -12.78
C VAL A 450 -13.08 18.48 -13.23
N ARG A 451 -13.98 19.22 -13.87
CA ARG A 451 -13.71 20.53 -14.48
C ARG A 451 -14.31 21.64 -13.65
#